data_AF-A0A094Q7Q0-F1
#
_entry.id   AF-A0A094Q7Q0-F1
#
_cell.length_a   1.000
_cell.length_b   1.000
_cell.length_c   1.000
_cell.angle_alpha   90.00
_cell.angle_beta   90.00
_cell.angle_gamma   90.00
#
_symmetry.space_group_name_H-M   'P 1'
#
loop_
_entity.id
_entity.type
_entity.pdbx_description
1 polymer ?
#
loop_
_entity_poly.entity_id
_entity_poly.type
_entity_poly.pdbx_seq_one_letter_code
_entity_poly.pdbx_strand_id
1 'polypeptide(L)'
;MSQKLAVFSPFSNIWDHAYPEALITSGLTRLGWDVEYLNCDGILDAHCVAMSAAGVDEFASQAVRSQICRACHKRRDLTNRHFGFRSSTIEGFLTADDRKSIDAYIASVTPANWTELTVDGFPLGRYAVYEMWLHNKLVSTDLPPELWPIYLGQLRNTLTAYLASLRFLAETKPDVTMVYNDHYSVNHAFTAAAKKLGITSYSIHGGWHMVHRSESMSMMRSDYTLADLFESPGWFSVREEPLNKSAVDLVAAHFDGLWAASSAFAYSSELEGTGSQQLRSQFGIAPEASVLLAAMSSEDELMGVTVIGVAPQSKVQKSLFSDQFEWIKFLIKFASTNPEYHLIVRLHPRMFPNKREQKMSPVVAELMELKAT
;
A
#
# COMPACT_ATOMS: atom_id res chain seq x y z
N MET A 1 -28.56 16.87 -13.29
CA MET A 1 -27.30 17.50 -12.83
C MET A 1 -26.18 16.54 -13.18
N SER A 2 -25.04 17.03 -13.67
CA SER A 2 -23.86 16.18 -13.95
C SER A 2 -23.28 15.70 -12.61
N GLN A 3 -22.90 14.41 -12.54
CA GLN A 3 -22.26 13.84 -11.36
C GLN A 3 -20.83 14.39 -11.23
N LYS A 4 -20.39 14.68 -10.00
CA LYS A 4 -19.10 15.28 -9.71
C LYS A 4 -18.13 14.30 -9.07
N LEU A 5 -16.91 14.25 -9.60
CA LEU A 5 -15.82 13.46 -9.06
C LEU A 5 -14.65 14.38 -8.67
N ALA A 6 -14.21 14.27 -7.42
CA ALA A 6 -12.94 14.85 -6.98
C ALA A 6 -11.83 13.80 -6.96
N VAL A 7 -10.69 14.08 -7.60
CA VAL A 7 -9.56 13.16 -7.70
C VAL A 7 -8.36 13.74 -6.95
N PHE A 8 -7.86 13.03 -5.94
CA PHE A 8 -6.65 13.45 -5.25
C PHE A 8 -5.44 12.70 -5.81
N SER A 9 -4.60 13.44 -6.53
CA SER A 9 -3.48 12.91 -7.31
C SER A 9 -2.20 13.71 -7.06
N PRO A 10 -1.58 13.57 -5.87
CA PRO A 10 -0.39 14.33 -5.52
C PRO A 10 0.90 13.80 -6.18
N PHE A 11 0.88 12.60 -6.79
CA PHE A 11 2.09 11.82 -7.14
C PHE A 11 2.27 11.58 -8.64
N SER A 12 2.19 12.61 -9.48
CA SER A 12 2.25 12.45 -10.94
C SER A 12 3.58 11.88 -11.48
N ASN A 13 4.64 11.81 -10.67
CA ASN A 13 5.89 11.14 -11.05
C ASN A 13 5.88 9.61 -10.86
N ILE A 14 4.81 9.03 -10.34
CA ILE A 14 4.61 7.58 -10.44
C ILE A 14 3.75 7.34 -11.67
N TRP A 15 4.41 7.24 -12.84
CA TRP A 15 3.71 7.25 -14.13
C TRP A 15 2.73 6.07 -14.28
N ASP A 16 3.14 4.90 -13.78
CA ASP A 16 2.33 3.68 -13.76
C ASP A 16 1.07 3.82 -12.89
N HIS A 17 0.98 4.86 -12.05
CA HIS A 17 -0.23 5.20 -11.30
C HIS A 17 -1.00 6.32 -11.99
N ALA A 18 -0.30 7.44 -12.27
CA ALA A 18 -0.91 8.68 -12.72
C ALA A 18 -1.54 8.58 -14.12
N TYR A 19 -0.94 7.81 -15.04
CA TYR A 19 -1.46 7.70 -16.39
C TYR A 19 -2.72 6.80 -16.47
N PRO A 20 -2.75 5.59 -15.87
CA PRO A 20 -3.99 4.81 -15.80
C PRO A 20 -5.13 5.53 -15.06
N GLU A 21 -4.82 6.25 -13.97
CA GLU A 21 -5.80 7.11 -13.28
C GLU A 21 -6.41 8.15 -14.24
N ALA A 22 -5.57 8.84 -15.01
CA ALA A 22 -6.03 9.81 -16.01
C ALA A 22 -6.88 9.19 -17.13
N LEU A 23 -6.60 7.93 -17.53
CA LEU A 23 -7.44 7.24 -18.52
C LEU A 23 -8.84 6.96 -17.97
N ILE A 24 -8.94 6.53 -16.71
CA ILE A 24 -10.24 6.28 -16.04
C ILE A 24 -11.05 7.58 -15.99
N THR A 25 -10.45 8.67 -15.51
CA THR A 25 -11.15 9.94 -15.32
C THR A 25 -11.52 10.60 -16.64
N SER A 26 -10.67 10.49 -17.67
CA SER A 26 -11.01 10.91 -19.04
C SER A 26 -12.22 10.15 -19.58
N GLY A 27 -12.31 8.84 -19.31
CA GLY A 27 -13.49 8.03 -19.60
C GLY A 27 -14.74 8.57 -18.90
N LEU A 28 -14.66 8.87 -17.61
CA LEU A 28 -15.77 9.44 -16.85
C LEU A 28 -16.20 10.82 -17.37
N THR A 29 -15.26 11.70 -17.72
CA THR A 29 -15.56 12.99 -18.36
C THR A 29 -16.34 12.81 -19.65
N ARG A 30 -15.96 11.82 -20.50
CA ARG A 30 -16.71 11.49 -21.74
C ARG A 30 -18.10 10.93 -21.46
N LEU A 31 -18.30 10.29 -20.31
CA LEU A 31 -19.61 9.85 -19.82
C LEU A 31 -20.42 10.98 -19.17
N GLY A 32 -19.90 12.22 -19.17
CA GLY A 32 -20.59 13.41 -18.69
C GLY A 32 -20.39 13.71 -17.20
N TRP A 33 -19.41 13.07 -16.55
CA TRP A 33 -18.99 13.44 -15.20
C TRP A 33 -18.21 14.75 -15.21
N ASP A 34 -18.41 15.56 -14.18
CA ASP A 34 -17.63 16.74 -13.89
C ASP A 34 -16.45 16.38 -12.98
N VAL A 35 -15.25 16.30 -13.54
CA VAL A 35 -14.04 15.86 -12.83
C VAL A 35 -13.18 17.05 -12.45
N GLU A 36 -12.74 17.10 -11.18
CA GLU A 36 -11.76 18.07 -10.69
C GLU A 36 -10.63 17.37 -9.93
N TYR A 37 -9.40 17.74 -10.27
CA TYR A 37 -8.19 17.23 -9.64
C TYR A 37 -7.70 18.14 -8.51
N LEU A 38 -7.25 17.54 -7.41
CA LEU A 38 -6.40 18.17 -6.41
C LEU A 38 -4.99 17.58 -6.51
N ASN A 39 -4.04 18.39 -6.96
CA ASN A 39 -2.64 18.01 -7.13
C ASN A 39 -1.72 18.69 -6.09
N CYS A 40 -0.49 18.22 -5.98
CA CYS A 40 0.57 18.88 -5.20
C CYS A 40 1.38 19.84 -6.10
N ASP A 41 1.83 20.97 -5.55
CA ASP A 41 2.79 21.90 -6.18
C ASP A 41 4.11 22.02 -5.39
N GLY A 42 4.43 20.98 -4.63
CA GLY A 42 5.69 20.83 -3.92
C GLY A 42 5.60 20.97 -2.40
N ILE A 43 4.44 21.20 -1.80
CA ILE A 43 4.31 21.34 -0.33
C ILE A 43 4.53 20.04 0.45
N LEU A 44 4.41 18.89 -0.21
CA LEU A 44 4.67 17.58 0.40
C LEU A 44 6.18 17.23 0.34
N ASP A 45 7.05 18.19 0.63
CA ASP A 45 8.50 18.08 0.37
C ASP A 45 9.31 17.42 1.48
N ALA A 46 8.71 17.14 2.64
CA ALA A 46 9.38 16.42 3.72
C ALA A 46 9.92 15.06 3.22
N HIS A 47 9.02 14.23 2.67
CA HIS A 47 9.31 13.07 1.83
C HIS A 47 7.97 12.52 1.36
N CYS A 48 7.81 12.15 0.09
CA CYS A 48 6.52 11.67 -0.45
C CYS A 48 6.67 10.38 -1.25
N VAL A 49 5.55 9.71 -1.53
CA VAL A 49 5.54 8.40 -2.24
C VAL A 49 6.25 8.47 -3.58
N ALA A 50 6.17 9.59 -4.29
CA ALA A 50 6.89 9.77 -5.56
C ALA A 50 8.42 9.79 -5.39
N MET A 51 8.93 10.24 -4.23
CA MET A 51 10.34 10.19 -3.88
C MET A 51 10.75 8.74 -3.57
N SER A 52 9.98 8.03 -2.74
CA SER A 52 10.22 6.60 -2.45
C SER A 52 10.25 5.77 -3.72
N ALA A 53 9.28 5.98 -4.62
CA ALA A 53 9.20 5.27 -5.90
C ALA A 53 10.38 5.56 -6.83
N ALA A 54 11.03 6.71 -6.68
CA ALA A 54 12.25 7.08 -7.40
C ALA A 54 13.54 6.60 -6.71
N GLY A 55 13.44 5.85 -5.61
CA GLY A 55 14.60 5.39 -4.84
C GLY A 55 15.28 6.50 -4.03
N VAL A 56 14.57 7.61 -3.77
CA VAL A 56 15.08 8.71 -2.94
C VAL A 56 14.75 8.42 -1.48
N ASP A 57 15.80 8.29 -0.68
CA ASP A 57 15.73 8.05 0.77
C ASP A 57 15.21 9.28 1.54
N GLU A 58 14.57 9.06 2.69
CA GLU A 58 14.02 10.12 3.56
C GLU A 58 15.05 11.13 4.07
N PHE A 59 16.34 10.75 4.15
CA PHE A 59 17.43 11.62 4.55
C PHE A 59 18.11 12.34 3.36
N ALA A 60 17.59 12.16 2.14
CA ALA A 60 18.14 12.82 0.96
C ALA A 60 18.05 14.35 1.05
N SER A 61 19.03 15.02 0.44
CA SER A 61 19.07 16.49 0.44
C SER A 61 17.86 17.11 -0.29
N GLN A 62 17.51 18.34 0.11
CA GLN A 62 16.43 19.09 -0.54
C GLN A 62 16.64 19.22 -2.06
N ALA A 63 17.88 19.33 -2.52
CA ALA A 63 18.20 19.42 -3.94
C ALA A 63 17.79 18.15 -4.71
N VAL A 64 18.01 16.96 -4.13
CA VAL A 64 17.59 15.67 -4.71
C VAL A 64 16.08 15.55 -4.69
N ARG A 65 15.42 15.82 -3.55
CA ARG A 65 13.95 15.79 -3.44
C ARG A 65 13.28 16.73 -4.45
N SER A 66 13.85 17.93 -4.63
CA SER A 66 13.34 18.93 -5.58
C SER A 66 13.42 18.48 -7.04
N GLN A 67 14.35 17.59 -7.40
CA GLN A 67 14.39 17.00 -8.76
C GLN A 67 13.15 16.16 -9.02
N ILE A 68 12.72 15.37 -8.03
CA ILE A 68 11.50 14.56 -8.11
C ILE A 68 10.27 15.46 -8.19
N CYS A 69 10.18 16.53 -7.38
CA CYS A 69 9.08 17.48 -7.46
C CYS A 69 8.96 18.13 -8.86
N ARG A 70 10.08 18.52 -9.49
CA ARG A 70 10.06 19.05 -10.86
C ARG A 70 9.56 18.02 -11.87
N ALA A 71 9.93 16.75 -11.71
CA ALA A 71 9.44 15.67 -12.56
C ALA A 71 7.92 15.43 -12.35
N CYS A 72 7.44 15.50 -11.10
CA CYS A 72 6.00 15.49 -10.78
C CYS A 72 5.27 16.63 -11.50
N HIS A 73 5.74 17.88 -11.37
CA HIS A 73 5.08 19.03 -11.99
C HIS A 73 5.00 18.88 -13.52
N LYS A 74 6.11 18.46 -14.16
CA LYS A 74 6.12 18.22 -15.61
C LYS A 74 5.08 17.18 -16.04
N ARG A 75 4.94 16.08 -15.30
CA ARG A 75 3.99 15.01 -15.62
C ARG A 75 2.55 15.40 -15.31
N ARG A 76 2.30 16.08 -14.19
CA ARG A 76 1.01 16.69 -13.84
C ARG A 76 0.53 17.60 -14.96
N ASP A 77 1.37 18.56 -15.36
CA ASP A 77 1.01 19.56 -16.36
C ASP A 77 0.80 18.93 -17.74
N LEU A 78 1.57 17.89 -18.08
CA LEU A 78 1.39 17.10 -19.30
C LEU A 78 0.02 16.42 -19.31
N THR A 79 -0.32 15.69 -18.23
CA THR A 79 -1.58 14.97 -18.11
C THR A 79 -2.77 15.94 -18.13
N ASN A 80 -2.75 16.99 -17.31
CA ASN A 80 -3.84 17.96 -17.23
C ASN A 80 -4.08 18.64 -18.58
N ARG A 81 -3.01 19.01 -19.30
CA ARG A 81 -3.12 19.61 -20.64
C ARG A 81 -3.64 18.62 -21.69
N HIS A 82 -3.14 17.39 -21.67
CA HIS A 82 -3.49 16.38 -22.68
C HIS A 82 -4.95 15.96 -22.59
N PHE A 83 -5.47 15.79 -21.37
CA PHE A 83 -6.84 15.35 -21.14
C PHE A 83 -7.82 16.50 -20.88
N GLY A 84 -7.32 17.74 -20.69
CA GLY A 84 -8.16 18.91 -20.43
C GLY A 84 -8.77 18.93 -19.03
N PHE A 85 -8.07 18.39 -18.04
CA PHE A 85 -8.57 18.34 -16.66
C PHE A 85 -8.55 19.71 -15.98
N ARG A 86 -9.60 20.01 -15.22
CA ARG A 86 -9.58 21.09 -14.22
C ARG A 86 -8.77 20.59 -13.03
N SER A 87 -7.80 21.40 -12.60
CA SER A 87 -6.92 21.04 -11.50
C SER A 87 -6.66 22.23 -10.59
N SER A 88 -6.71 21.96 -9.30
CA SER A 88 -6.34 22.87 -8.23
C SER A 88 -5.16 22.28 -7.44
N THR A 89 -4.50 23.07 -6.61
CA THR A 89 -3.33 22.62 -5.83
C THR A 89 -3.64 22.60 -4.34
N ILE A 90 -3.02 21.66 -3.61
CA ILE A 90 -3.13 21.54 -2.14
C ILE A 90 -2.83 22.89 -1.47
N GLU A 91 -1.78 23.56 -1.95
CA GLU A 91 -1.28 24.85 -1.49
C GLU A 91 -2.32 25.97 -1.62
N GLY A 92 -3.10 25.95 -2.72
CA GLY A 92 -4.18 26.91 -2.96
C GLY A 92 -5.29 26.82 -1.93
N PHE A 93 -5.45 25.64 -1.32
CA PHE A 93 -6.36 25.40 -0.21
C PHE A 93 -5.62 25.37 1.12
N LEU A 94 -4.69 26.28 1.42
CA LEU A 94 -4.17 26.44 2.80
C LEU A 94 -4.21 27.89 3.24
N THR A 95 -4.87 28.16 4.38
CA THR A 95 -4.83 29.48 5.02
C THR A 95 -3.67 29.60 6.00
N ALA A 96 -3.46 30.80 6.52
CA ALA A 96 -2.50 31.03 7.61
C ALA A 96 -2.89 30.29 8.90
N ASP A 97 -4.18 30.12 9.17
CA ASP A 97 -4.64 29.44 10.38
C ASP A 97 -4.46 27.94 10.28
N ASP A 98 -4.64 27.33 9.11
CA ASP A 98 -4.32 25.92 8.89
C ASP A 98 -2.84 25.64 9.17
N ARG A 99 -1.94 26.54 8.72
CA ARG A 99 -0.50 26.41 8.96
C ARG A 99 -0.17 26.48 10.46
N LYS A 100 -0.79 27.41 11.19
CA LYS A 100 -0.64 27.48 12.65
C LYS A 100 -1.17 26.21 13.33
N SER A 101 -2.31 25.69 12.88
CA SER A 101 -2.87 24.44 13.40
C SER A 101 -1.94 23.26 13.16
N ILE A 102 -1.37 23.15 11.95
CA ILE A 102 -0.37 22.11 11.61
C ILE A 102 0.82 22.18 12.57
N ASP A 103 1.39 23.37 12.76
CA ASP A 103 2.53 23.54 13.67
C ASP A 103 2.17 23.23 15.13
N ALA A 104 0.96 23.59 15.57
CA ALA A 104 0.47 23.26 16.90
C ALA A 104 0.30 21.74 17.11
N TYR A 105 -0.29 21.02 16.13
CA TYR A 105 -0.40 19.57 16.20
C TYR A 105 0.97 18.89 16.26
N ILE A 106 1.92 19.37 15.46
CA ILE A 106 3.27 18.82 15.41
C ILE A 106 4.04 19.08 16.70
N ALA A 107 3.85 20.25 17.32
CA ALA A 107 4.42 20.54 18.63
C ALA A 107 3.78 19.73 19.77
N SER A 108 2.55 19.24 19.58
CA SER A 108 1.82 18.47 20.61
C SER A 108 2.18 16.99 20.66
N VAL A 109 2.77 16.44 19.59
CA VAL A 109 3.16 15.03 19.52
C VAL A 109 4.55 14.78 20.09
N THR A 110 4.69 13.64 20.72
CA THR A 110 5.89 13.12 21.35
C THR A 110 6.02 11.63 20.99
N PRO A 111 7.22 11.03 21.16
CA PRO A 111 7.39 9.59 20.96
C PRO A 111 6.45 8.71 21.79
N ALA A 112 5.90 9.23 22.90
CA ALA A 112 5.00 8.48 23.78
C ALA A 112 3.52 8.54 23.36
N ASN A 113 3.09 9.55 22.60
CA ASN A 113 1.67 9.79 22.32
C ASN A 113 1.34 9.93 20.83
N TRP A 114 2.30 9.70 19.92
CA TRP A 114 2.09 9.90 18.49
C TRP A 114 0.95 9.04 17.91
N THR A 115 0.74 7.84 18.45
CA THR A 115 -0.37 6.94 18.09
C THR A 115 -1.73 7.41 18.59
N GLU A 116 -1.78 8.41 19.48
CA GLU A 116 -2.99 8.92 20.12
C GLU A 116 -3.48 10.22 19.46
N LEU A 117 -2.66 10.85 18.59
CA LEU A 117 -3.04 12.07 17.91
C LEU A 117 -4.26 11.81 17.01
N THR A 118 -5.35 12.51 17.33
CA THR A 118 -6.56 12.57 16.53
C THR A 118 -6.87 14.01 16.11
N VAL A 119 -7.42 14.17 14.92
CA VAL A 119 -7.93 15.44 14.38
C VAL A 119 -9.34 15.19 13.87
N ASP A 120 -10.32 15.92 14.40
CA ASP A 120 -11.76 15.71 14.12
C ASP A 120 -12.26 14.27 14.29
N GLY A 121 -11.62 13.50 15.18
CA GLY A 121 -11.93 12.09 15.43
C GLY A 121 -11.20 11.09 14.52
N PHE A 122 -10.33 11.55 13.61
CA PHE A 122 -9.50 10.69 12.75
C PHE A 122 -8.07 10.55 13.31
N PRO A 123 -7.49 9.34 13.35
CA PRO A 123 -6.17 9.09 13.93
C PRO A 123 -5.03 9.46 12.97
N LEU A 124 -4.93 10.75 12.60
CA LEU A 124 -3.94 11.24 11.63
C LEU A 124 -2.50 11.00 12.05
N GLY A 125 -2.21 10.89 13.36
CA GLY A 125 -0.89 10.49 13.86
C GLY A 125 -0.50 9.09 13.38
N ARG A 126 -1.45 8.15 13.34
CA ARG A 126 -1.21 6.81 12.83
C ARG A 126 -1.17 6.77 11.31
N TYR A 127 -1.98 7.57 10.62
CA TYR A 127 -1.98 7.58 9.16
C TYR A 127 -0.62 7.96 8.58
N ALA A 128 0.05 8.92 9.23
CA ALA A 128 1.34 9.46 8.82
C ALA A 128 2.51 8.45 8.79
N VAL A 129 2.35 7.24 9.31
CA VAL A 129 3.46 6.30 9.42
C VAL A 129 3.52 5.23 8.32
N TYR A 130 2.47 5.08 7.52
CA TYR A 130 2.32 3.90 6.66
C TYR A 130 3.54 3.60 5.79
N GLU A 131 3.98 4.55 4.98
CA GLU A 131 5.12 4.38 4.07
C GLU A 131 6.43 4.24 4.83
N MET A 132 6.61 4.99 5.91
CA MET A 132 7.83 4.96 6.72
C MET A 132 8.00 3.60 7.40
N TRP A 133 6.91 3.01 7.91
CA TRP A 133 6.91 1.68 8.52
C TRP A 133 7.33 0.61 7.52
N LEU A 134 6.76 0.64 6.31
CA LEU A 134 7.11 -0.28 5.25
C LEU A 134 8.56 -0.12 4.80
N HIS A 135 9.03 1.11 4.63
CA HIS A 135 10.41 1.36 4.20
C HIS A 135 11.43 0.91 5.27
N ASN A 136 11.11 1.13 6.55
CA ASN A 136 11.99 0.80 7.67
C ASN A 136 11.76 -0.61 8.25
N LYS A 137 10.84 -1.40 7.68
CA LYS A 137 10.50 -2.77 8.10
C LYS A 137 10.17 -2.86 9.60
N LEU A 138 9.43 -1.86 10.09
CA LEU A 138 9.04 -1.78 11.51
C LEU A 138 7.87 -2.71 11.79
N VAL A 139 7.96 -3.46 12.89
CA VAL A 139 7.01 -4.52 13.27
C VAL A 139 6.29 -4.27 14.60
N SER A 140 6.53 -3.12 15.24
CA SER A 140 5.82 -2.67 16.44
C SER A 140 5.47 -1.19 16.32
N THR A 141 4.80 -0.64 17.34
CA THR A 141 4.53 0.81 17.47
C THR A 141 5.68 1.58 18.11
N ASP A 142 6.78 0.90 18.45
CA ASP A 142 7.96 1.54 19.01
C ASP A 142 8.69 2.26 17.88
N LEU A 143 8.68 3.59 17.93
CA LEU A 143 9.30 4.43 16.91
C LEU A 143 10.77 4.71 17.30
N PRO A 144 11.76 4.23 16.52
CA PRO A 144 13.17 4.52 16.81
C PRO A 144 13.45 6.03 16.84
N PRO A 145 14.25 6.53 17.80
CA PRO A 145 14.54 7.96 17.94
C PRO A 145 15.07 8.63 16.67
N GLU A 146 15.86 7.91 15.87
CA GLU A 146 16.42 8.38 14.61
C GLU A 146 15.38 8.58 13.51
N LEU A 147 14.22 7.91 13.59
CA LEU A 147 13.11 8.06 12.65
C LEU A 147 12.10 9.11 13.11
N TRP A 148 12.22 9.64 14.33
CA TRP A 148 11.31 10.66 14.86
C TRP A 148 11.21 11.91 13.96
N PRO A 149 12.32 12.50 13.44
CA PRO A 149 12.23 13.64 12.53
C PRO A 149 11.47 13.32 11.24
N ILE A 150 11.61 12.09 10.74
CA ILE A 150 10.94 11.62 9.53
C ILE A 150 9.44 11.50 9.77
N TYR A 151 9.05 10.92 10.91
CA TYR A 151 7.65 10.90 11.34
C TYR A 151 7.04 12.30 11.39
N LEU A 152 7.71 13.28 12.01
CA LEU A 152 7.19 14.65 12.07
C LEU A 152 7.03 15.29 10.68
N GLY A 153 7.91 14.94 9.75
CA GLY A 153 7.79 15.32 8.34
C GLY A 153 6.55 14.71 7.68
N GLN A 154 6.34 13.41 7.85
CA GLN A 154 5.17 12.72 7.30
C GLN A 154 3.86 13.17 7.95
N LEU A 155 3.87 13.45 9.26
CA LEU A 155 2.72 13.99 9.97
C LEU A 155 2.34 15.37 9.41
N ARG A 156 3.33 16.22 9.12
CA ARG A 156 3.08 17.51 8.46
C ARG A 156 2.43 17.34 7.10
N ASN A 157 2.95 16.45 6.26
CA ASN A 157 2.37 16.14 4.95
C ASN A 157 0.92 15.68 5.10
N THR A 158 0.66 14.78 6.05
CA THR A 158 -0.66 14.21 6.34
C THR A 158 -1.66 15.27 6.80
N LEU A 159 -1.28 16.11 7.78
CA LEU A 159 -2.11 17.21 8.27
C LEU A 159 -2.38 18.26 7.18
N THR A 160 -1.36 18.56 6.39
CA THR A 160 -1.45 19.49 5.24
C THR A 160 -2.48 18.99 4.24
N ALA A 161 -2.39 17.71 3.85
CA ALA A 161 -3.35 17.09 2.95
C ALA A 161 -4.76 17.11 3.56
N TYR A 162 -4.94 16.72 4.83
CA TYR A 162 -6.24 16.70 5.50
C TYR A 162 -6.94 18.07 5.49
N LEU A 163 -6.25 19.12 5.98
CA LEU A 163 -6.85 20.46 6.11
C LEU A 163 -7.14 21.10 4.75
N ALA A 164 -6.24 20.93 3.77
CA ALA A 164 -6.49 21.39 2.42
C ALA A 164 -7.68 20.67 1.78
N SER A 165 -7.78 19.36 2.00
CA SER A 165 -8.86 18.53 1.47
C SER A 165 -10.22 18.94 2.03
N LEU A 166 -10.32 19.28 3.32
CA LEU A 166 -11.57 19.77 3.91
C LEU A 166 -12.10 21.00 3.17
N ARG A 167 -11.24 21.98 2.87
CA ARG A 167 -11.65 23.19 2.14
C ARG A 167 -11.94 22.91 0.67
N PHE A 168 -11.08 22.15 -0.01
CA PHE A 168 -11.30 21.74 -1.39
C PHE A 168 -12.65 21.02 -1.57
N LEU A 169 -12.94 20.03 -0.73
CA LEU A 169 -14.17 19.23 -0.82
C LEU A 169 -15.42 20.04 -0.43
N ALA A 170 -15.31 20.97 0.53
CA ALA A 170 -16.41 21.86 0.89
C ALA A 170 -16.77 22.86 -0.23
N GLU A 171 -15.77 23.30 -1.00
CA GLU A 171 -15.96 24.20 -2.14
C GLU A 171 -16.51 23.47 -3.37
N THR A 172 -15.87 22.36 -3.75
CA THR A 172 -16.20 21.60 -4.96
C THR A 172 -17.50 20.80 -4.84
N LYS A 173 -17.81 20.32 -3.62
CA LYS A 173 -18.98 19.50 -3.28
C LYS A 173 -19.16 18.32 -4.25
N PRO A 174 -18.17 17.42 -4.35
CA PRO A 174 -18.26 16.28 -5.24
C PRO A 174 -19.26 15.24 -4.70
N ASP A 175 -19.82 14.43 -5.60
CA ASP A 175 -20.68 13.30 -5.20
C ASP A 175 -19.84 12.15 -4.64
N VAL A 176 -18.65 11.94 -5.22
CA VAL A 176 -17.69 10.91 -4.79
C VAL A 176 -16.27 11.43 -4.97
N THR A 177 -15.32 10.79 -4.28
CA THR A 177 -13.89 11.05 -4.46
C THR A 177 -13.14 9.80 -4.89
N MET A 178 -11.94 9.99 -5.46
CA MET A 178 -11.04 8.91 -5.87
C MET A 178 -9.58 9.21 -5.52
N VAL A 179 -8.87 8.19 -5.04
CA VAL A 179 -7.43 8.20 -4.78
C VAL A 179 -6.76 6.94 -5.32
N TYR A 180 -5.51 7.04 -5.77
CA TYR A 180 -4.71 5.85 -6.04
C TYR A 180 -4.11 5.29 -4.75
N ASN A 181 -4.57 4.12 -4.31
CA ASN A 181 -4.19 3.49 -3.04
C ASN A 181 -4.40 4.42 -1.83
N ASP A 182 -5.53 4.25 -1.16
CA ASP A 182 -5.89 5.02 0.03
C ASP A 182 -5.07 4.68 1.27
N HIS A 183 -4.18 3.69 1.27
CA HIS A 183 -3.31 3.42 2.43
C HIS A 183 -2.20 4.47 2.60
N TYR A 184 -1.80 5.15 1.53
CA TYR A 184 -0.74 6.17 1.60
C TYR A 184 -1.14 7.32 2.51
N SER A 185 -0.22 7.79 3.36
CA SER A 185 -0.49 8.72 4.47
C SER A 185 -1.38 9.91 4.06
N VAL A 186 -1.01 10.61 2.99
CA VAL A 186 -1.75 11.79 2.49
C VAL A 186 -3.03 11.43 1.75
N ASN A 187 -3.08 10.25 1.12
CA ASN A 187 -4.30 9.78 0.46
C ASN A 187 -5.33 9.35 1.51
N HIS A 188 -4.88 8.69 2.57
CA HIS A 188 -5.71 8.30 3.69
C HIS A 188 -6.23 9.55 4.45
N ALA A 189 -5.40 10.59 4.58
CA ALA A 189 -5.85 11.90 5.08
C ALA A 189 -6.93 12.54 4.19
N PHE A 190 -6.79 12.47 2.86
CA PHE A 190 -7.82 12.98 1.93
C PHE A 190 -9.14 12.20 2.06
N THR A 191 -9.09 10.87 2.13
CA THR A 191 -10.31 10.05 2.32
C THR A 191 -10.96 10.28 3.69
N ALA A 192 -10.16 10.54 4.73
CA ALA A 192 -10.67 10.96 6.04
C ALA A 192 -11.42 12.30 5.98
N ALA A 193 -10.88 13.29 5.25
CA ALA A 193 -11.56 14.56 5.02
C ALA A 193 -12.88 14.38 4.24
N ALA A 194 -12.89 13.50 3.22
CA ALA A 194 -14.11 13.15 2.50
C ALA A 194 -15.15 12.49 3.42
N LYS A 195 -14.73 11.52 4.25
CA LYS A 195 -15.59 10.86 5.24
C LYS A 195 -16.14 11.83 6.27
N LYS A 196 -15.36 12.81 6.72
CA LYS A 196 -15.82 13.89 7.62
C LYS A 196 -16.99 14.68 7.04
N LEU A 197 -16.98 14.88 5.72
CA LEU A 197 -18.01 15.61 4.98
C LEU A 197 -19.13 14.71 4.46
N GLY A 198 -19.12 13.41 4.78
CA GLY A 198 -20.12 12.44 4.32
C GLY A 198 -19.99 12.08 2.84
N ILE A 199 -18.83 12.28 2.23
CA ILE A 199 -18.56 11.99 0.81
C ILE A 199 -17.93 10.60 0.69
N THR A 200 -18.44 9.79 -0.24
CA THR A 200 -17.90 8.44 -0.49
C THR A 200 -16.57 8.53 -1.22
N SER A 201 -15.58 7.74 -0.78
CA SER A 201 -14.26 7.64 -1.41
C SER A 201 -14.02 6.28 -2.04
N TYR A 202 -13.34 6.26 -3.18
CA TYR A 202 -12.87 5.06 -3.87
C TYR A 202 -11.35 5.03 -3.95
N SER A 203 -10.78 3.86 -3.65
CA SER A 203 -9.38 3.55 -3.89
C SER A 203 -9.22 2.80 -5.20
N ILE A 204 -8.28 3.25 -6.03
CA ILE A 204 -7.87 2.53 -7.25
C ILE A 204 -6.47 1.96 -7.10
N HIS A 205 -6.22 0.80 -7.71
CA HIS A 205 -4.93 0.13 -7.73
C HIS A 205 -4.67 -0.47 -9.12
N GLY A 206 -3.39 -0.55 -9.51
CA GLY A 206 -2.98 -1.29 -10.70
C GLY A 206 -3.43 -2.76 -10.65
N GLY A 207 -3.70 -3.32 -11.84
CA GLY A 207 -4.23 -4.68 -12.00
C GLY A 207 -3.38 -5.76 -11.35
N TRP A 208 -4.03 -6.83 -10.91
CA TRP A 208 -3.37 -7.93 -10.18
C TRP A 208 -2.67 -8.93 -11.09
N HIS A 209 -2.89 -8.85 -12.41
CA HIS A 209 -2.33 -9.78 -13.36
C HIS A 209 -0.83 -9.52 -13.60
N MET A 210 0.04 -10.54 -13.60
CA MET A 210 1.49 -10.32 -13.75
C MET A 210 1.90 -9.76 -15.11
N VAL A 211 1.36 -10.30 -16.19
CA VAL A 211 1.64 -9.85 -17.57
C VAL A 211 0.83 -8.60 -17.92
N HIS A 212 -0.49 -8.62 -17.72
CA HIS A 212 -1.42 -7.54 -18.07
C HIS A 212 -1.67 -6.52 -16.95
N ARG A 213 -0.70 -6.31 -16.05
CA ARG A 213 -0.86 -5.42 -14.87
C ARG A 213 -1.30 -4.02 -15.26
N SER A 214 -0.66 -3.45 -16.29
CA SER A 214 -0.89 -2.09 -16.74
C SER A 214 -2.13 -1.94 -17.64
N GLU A 215 -2.80 -3.04 -17.98
CA GLU A 215 -4.00 -3.05 -18.83
C GLU A 215 -5.30 -3.00 -18.02
N SER A 216 -5.22 -3.18 -16.70
CA SER A 216 -6.38 -3.20 -15.82
C SER A 216 -6.13 -2.40 -14.54
N MET A 217 -7.22 -1.96 -13.92
CA MET A 217 -7.23 -1.26 -12.64
C MET A 217 -8.34 -1.88 -11.79
N SER A 218 -8.06 -2.15 -10.52
CA SER A 218 -9.10 -2.48 -9.55
C SER A 218 -9.55 -1.22 -8.83
N MET A 219 -10.85 -1.14 -8.55
CA MET A 219 -11.47 -0.03 -7.82
C MET A 219 -12.32 -0.59 -6.69
N MET A 220 -12.15 -0.04 -5.49
CA MET A 220 -12.83 -0.48 -4.28
C MET A 220 -13.28 0.74 -3.48
N ARG A 221 -14.35 0.62 -2.69
CA ARG A 221 -14.70 1.67 -1.73
C ARG A 221 -13.64 1.67 -0.61
N SER A 222 -13.23 2.85 -0.14
CA SER A 222 -12.06 3.02 0.75
C SER A 222 -12.13 2.37 2.14
N ASP A 223 -13.25 1.75 2.47
CA ASP A 223 -13.47 0.97 3.68
C ASP A 223 -13.38 -0.55 3.45
N TYR A 224 -13.06 -0.99 2.23
CA TYR A 224 -12.88 -2.39 1.85
C TYR A 224 -11.44 -2.68 1.43
N THR A 225 -10.96 -3.83 1.88
CA THR A 225 -9.74 -4.47 1.42
C THR A 225 -10.07 -5.54 0.37
N LEU A 226 -9.05 -6.00 -0.37
CA LEU A 226 -9.22 -7.14 -1.29
C LEU A 226 -9.72 -8.40 -0.56
N ALA A 227 -9.35 -8.60 0.70
CA ALA A 227 -9.82 -9.73 1.49
C ALA A 227 -11.34 -9.66 1.75
N ASP A 228 -11.92 -8.46 1.76
CA ASP A 228 -13.37 -8.29 1.90
C ASP A 228 -14.14 -8.67 0.62
N LEU A 229 -13.47 -8.70 -0.53
CA LEU A 229 -14.08 -9.13 -1.80
C LEU A 229 -14.53 -10.59 -1.74
N PHE A 230 -13.76 -11.47 -1.11
CA PHE A 230 -14.04 -12.91 -1.02
C PHE A 230 -15.24 -13.25 -0.13
N GLU A 231 -15.72 -12.29 0.65
CA GLU A 231 -16.94 -12.41 1.45
C GLU A 231 -18.06 -11.49 0.92
N SER A 232 -17.87 -10.90 -0.26
CA SER A 232 -18.84 -9.98 -0.84
C SER A 232 -19.98 -10.74 -1.56
N PRO A 233 -21.20 -10.16 -1.63
CA PRO A 233 -22.30 -10.73 -2.41
C PRO A 233 -21.93 -10.95 -3.89
N GLY A 234 -21.10 -10.08 -4.46
CA GLY A 234 -20.63 -10.19 -5.85
C GLY A 234 -19.77 -11.43 -6.08
N TRP A 235 -18.87 -11.76 -5.15
CA TRP A 235 -18.10 -12.99 -5.21
C TRP A 235 -19.01 -14.23 -5.11
N PHE A 236 -19.93 -14.24 -4.14
CA PHE A 236 -20.85 -15.36 -3.98
C PHE A 236 -21.75 -15.57 -5.21
N SER A 237 -22.09 -14.52 -5.95
CA SER A 237 -22.88 -14.66 -7.18
C SER A 237 -22.12 -15.32 -8.34
N VAL A 238 -20.79 -15.23 -8.38
CA VAL A 238 -20.00 -15.71 -9.53
C VAL A 238 -19.10 -16.90 -9.22
N ARG A 239 -18.88 -17.26 -7.95
CA ARG A 239 -17.87 -18.27 -7.56
C ARG A 239 -18.14 -19.68 -8.09
N GLU A 240 -19.41 -20.01 -8.37
CA GLU A 240 -19.82 -21.32 -8.92
C GLU A 240 -19.96 -21.28 -10.45
N GLU A 241 -19.76 -20.11 -11.08
CA GLU A 241 -19.83 -19.98 -12.53
C GLU A 241 -18.60 -20.63 -13.19
N PRO A 242 -18.78 -21.55 -14.15
CA PRO A 242 -17.65 -22.14 -14.86
C PRO A 242 -16.87 -21.10 -15.66
N LEU A 243 -15.55 -21.16 -15.57
CA LEU A 243 -14.68 -20.31 -16.37
C LEU A 243 -14.76 -20.71 -17.86
N ASN A 244 -14.93 -19.72 -18.73
CA ASN A 244 -14.81 -19.91 -20.18
C ASN A 244 -13.34 -20.01 -20.61
N LYS A 245 -13.09 -20.41 -21.86
CA LYS A 245 -11.73 -20.55 -22.40
C LYS A 245 -10.89 -19.28 -22.26
N SER A 246 -11.47 -18.10 -22.53
CA SER A 246 -10.73 -16.83 -22.42
C SER A 246 -10.29 -16.53 -20.99
N ALA A 247 -11.12 -16.87 -20.00
CA ALA A 247 -10.77 -16.70 -18.58
C ALA A 247 -9.68 -17.70 -18.16
N VAL A 248 -9.76 -18.96 -18.63
CA VAL A 248 -8.72 -19.97 -18.40
C VAL A 248 -7.39 -19.53 -19.02
N ASP A 249 -7.41 -19.04 -20.26
CA ASP A 249 -6.22 -18.57 -20.96
C ASP A 249 -5.61 -17.34 -20.24
N LEU A 250 -6.43 -16.43 -19.73
CA LEU A 250 -5.98 -15.29 -18.92
C LEU A 250 -5.30 -15.76 -17.62
N VAL A 251 -5.90 -16.70 -16.90
CA VAL A 251 -5.30 -17.27 -15.68
C VAL A 251 -4.00 -18.00 -16.00
N ALA A 252 -3.92 -18.75 -17.09
CA ALA A 252 -2.70 -19.42 -17.52
C ALA A 252 -1.56 -18.42 -17.79
N ALA A 253 -1.85 -17.34 -18.53
CA ALA A 253 -0.87 -16.28 -18.81
C ALA A 253 -0.36 -15.59 -17.52
N HIS A 254 -1.19 -15.49 -16.49
CA HIS A 254 -0.76 -15.02 -15.18
C HIS A 254 0.34 -15.90 -14.58
N PHE A 255 0.12 -17.23 -14.58
CA PHE A 255 1.08 -18.20 -14.07
C PHE A 255 2.34 -18.26 -14.92
N ASP A 256 2.24 -18.15 -16.25
CA ASP A 256 3.41 -18.05 -17.12
C ASP A 256 4.28 -16.84 -16.74
N GLY A 257 3.67 -15.68 -16.47
CA GLY A 257 4.39 -14.50 -15.99
C GLY A 257 5.04 -14.69 -14.61
N LEU A 258 4.40 -15.44 -13.70
CA LEU A 258 4.99 -15.80 -12.41
C LEU A 258 6.19 -16.74 -12.57
N TRP A 259 6.06 -17.78 -13.41
CA TRP A 259 7.13 -18.74 -13.67
C TRP A 259 8.31 -18.12 -14.41
N ALA A 260 8.05 -17.21 -15.35
CA ALA A 260 9.08 -16.46 -16.07
C ALA A 260 9.70 -15.32 -15.22
N ALA A 261 9.18 -15.06 -14.01
CA ALA A 261 9.54 -13.92 -13.18
C ALA A 261 9.58 -12.59 -13.97
N SER A 262 8.63 -12.41 -14.89
CA SER A 262 8.68 -11.38 -15.93
C SER A 262 8.35 -9.96 -15.42
N SER A 263 8.02 -9.83 -14.14
CA SER A 263 7.51 -8.61 -13.54
C SER A 263 8.31 -8.22 -12.30
N ALA A 264 8.46 -6.92 -12.06
CA ALA A 264 9.05 -6.41 -10.81
C ALA A 264 8.22 -6.75 -9.55
N PHE A 265 6.99 -7.23 -9.74
CA PHE A 265 6.09 -7.71 -8.68
C PHE A 265 6.16 -9.23 -8.47
N ALA A 266 6.91 -9.95 -9.31
CA ALA A 266 7.30 -11.34 -9.07
C ALA A 266 8.62 -11.35 -8.27
N TYR A 267 8.53 -11.67 -6.98
CA TYR A 267 9.70 -11.64 -6.08
C TYR A 267 10.54 -12.92 -6.09
N SER A 268 10.07 -13.97 -6.79
CA SER A 268 10.84 -15.20 -6.98
C SER A 268 11.67 -15.11 -8.26
N SER A 269 12.76 -15.87 -8.34
CA SER A 269 13.49 -16.06 -9.60
C SER A 269 12.64 -16.85 -10.60
N GLU A 270 13.05 -16.81 -11.86
CA GLU A 270 12.49 -17.67 -12.89
C GLU A 270 12.55 -19.15 -12.47
N LEU A 271 11.53 -19.92 -12.85
CA LEU A 271 11.45 -21.35 -12.56
C LEU A 271 12.46 -22.12 -13.42
N GLU A 272 13.50 -22.66 -12.81
CA GLU A 272 14.56 -23.41 -13.51
C GLU A 272 14.21 -24.87 -13.86
N GLY A 273 12.92 -25.24 -13.81
CA GLY A 273 12.48 -26.61 -14.15
C GLY A 273 12.98 -27.71 -13.19
N THR A 274 13.44 -27.34 -12.00
CA THR A 274 13.98 -28.27 -10.99
C THR A 274 12.94 -29.31 -10.61
N GLY A 275 13.22 -30.59 -10.90
CA GLY A 275 12.33 -31.69 -10.56
C GLY A 275 12.16 -31.89 -9.05
N SER A 276 11.04 -32.49 -8.63
CA SER A 276 10.74 -32.71 -7.21
C SER A 276 11.78 -33.57 -6.49
N GLN A 277 12.38 -34.56 -7.16
CA GLN A 277 13.46 -35.37 -6.57
C GLN A 277 14.73 -34.55 -6.32
N GLN A 278 15.07 -33.64 -7.23
CA GLN A 278 16.23 -32.78 -7.07
C GLN A 278 16.02 -31.79 -5.92
N LEU A 279 14.83 -31.19 -5.81
CA LEU A 279 14.48 -30.33 -4.67
C LEU A 279 14.54 -31.12 -3.35
N ARG A 280 13.99 -32.34 -3.31
CA ARG A 280 14.10 -33.22 -2.14
C ARG A 280 15.55 -33.47 -1.76
N SER A 281 16.41 -33.80 -2.73
CA SER A 281 17.84 -33.99 -2.49
C SER A 281 18.52 -32.71 -1.97
N GLN A 282 18.20 -31.55 -2.55
CA GLN A 282 18.76 -30.26 -2.15
C GLN A 282 18.42 -29.89 -0.71
N PHE A 283 17.19 -30.18 -0.28
CA PHE A 283 16.72 -29.91 1.08
C PHE A 283 16.93 -31.08 2.06
N GLY A 284 17.54 -32.19 1.61
CA GLY A 284 17.77 -33.37 2.46
C GLY A 284 16.49 -34.09 2.90
N ILE A 285 15.44 -34.01 2.08
CA ILE A 285 14.13 -34.62 2.34
C ILE A 285 14.19 -36.10 1.97
N ALA A 286 13.91 -36.99 2.93
CA ALA A 286 13.84 -38.42 2.67
C ALA A 286 12.78 -38.76 1.60
N PRO A 287 12.97 -39.80 0.77
CA PRO A 287 12.04 -40.15 -0.31
C PRO A 287 10.59 -40.34 0.14
N GLU A 288 10.40 -40.98 1.30
CA GLU A 288 9.08 -41.30 1.86
C GLU A 288 8.49 -40.20 2.74
N ALA A 289 9.25 -39.15 3.05
CA ALA A 289 8.77 -38.07 3.91
C ALA A 289 7.73 -37.21 3.18
N SER A 290 6.65 -36.88 3.88
CA SER A 290 5.69 -35.86 3.47
C SER A 290 6.27 -34.47 3.71
N VAL A 291 5.97 -33.51 2.83
CA VAL A 291 6.48 -32.14 2.95
C VAL A 291 5.40 -31.23 3.51
N LEU A 292 5.70 -30.55 4.61
CA LEU A 292 4.88 -29.46 5.15
C LEU A 292 5.52 -28.14 4.71
N LEU A 293 4.81 -27.36 3.89
CA LEU A 293 5.25 -26.02 3.48
C LEU A 293 4.51 -24.96 4.30
N ALA A 294 5.23 -24.23 5.14
CA ALA A 294 4.71 -23.09 5.89
C ALA A 294 5.19 -21.79 5.23
N ALA A 295 4.29 -21.06 4.58
CA ALA A 295 4.57 -19.74 4.01
C ALA A 295 4.25 -18.64 5.02
N MET A 296 5.23 -17.81 5.35
CA MET A 296 5.07 -16.71 6.30
C MET A 296 4.54 -15.45 5.62
N SER A 297 3.81 -14.63 6.40
CA SER A 297 3.34 -13.31 6.00
C SER A 297 4.35 -12.23 6.39
N SER A 298 4.27 -11.04 5.78
CA SER A 298 5.11 -9.90 6.17
C SER A 298 4.56 -9.19 7.40
N GLU A 299 5.34 -9.18 8.49
CA GLU A 299 4.97 -8.51 9.74
C GLU A 299 4.91 -6.99 9.58
N ASP A 300 5.81 -6.41 8.79
CA ASP A 300 5.84 -4.97 8.52
C ASP A 300 4.61 -4.50 7.73
N GLU A 301 4.17 -5.29 6.74
CA GLU A 301 2.94 -4.99 5.98
C GLU A 301 1.70 -5.13 6.85
N LEU A 302 1.63 -6.20 7.67
CA LEU A 302 0.54 -6.39 8.62
C LEU A 302 0.50 -5.29 9.67
N MET A 303 1.66 -4.87 10.20
CA MET A 303 1.76 -3.76 11.16
C MET A 303 1.36 -2.45 10.49
N GLY A 304 1.81 -2.20 9.26
CA GLY A 304 1.47 -1.01 8.48
C GLY A 304 -0.03 -0.85 8.24
N VAL A 305 -0.74 -1.91 7.86
CA VAL A 305 -2.21 -1.84 7.69
C VAL A 305 -2.95 -1.76 9.04
N THR A 306 -2.42 -2.42 10.07
CA THR A 306 -3.04 -2.41 11.41
C THR A 306 -2.93 -1.04 12.06
N VAL A 307 -1.77 -0.38 11.96
CA VAL A 307 -1.56 0.93 12.59
C VAL A 307 -2.49 1.99 12.00
N ILE A 308 -2.69 1.99 10.68
CA ILE A 308 -3.61 2.93 10.02
C ILE A 308 -5.08 2.52 10.10
N GLY A 309 -5.40 1.36 10.69
CA GLY A 309 -6.77 0.94 10.94
C GLY A 309 -7.52 0.44 9.69
N VAL A 310 -6.82 -0.07 8.68
CA VAL A 310 -7.41 -0.63 7.44
C VAL A 310 -7.36 -2.17 7.39
N ALA A 311 -7.37 -2.82 8.55
CA ALA A 311 -7.46 -4.28 8.61
C ALA A 311 -8.77 -4.77 7.96
N PRO A 312 -8.77 -5.94 7.28
CA PRO A 312 -9.97 -6.49 6.65
C PRO A 312 -11.15 -6.59 7.62
N GLN A 313 -12.32 -6.14 7.18
CA GLN A 313 -13.56 -6.23 7.98
C GLN A 313 -14.10 -7.66 8.02
N SER A 314 -13.82 -8.43 6.97
CA SER A 314 -14.21 -9.84 6.78
C SER A 314 -13.45 -10.81 7.69
N LYS A 315 -12.50 -10.33 8.50
CA LYS A 315 -11.70 -11.18 9.39
C LYS A 315 -12.54 -11.67 10.57
N VAL A 316 -13.35 -12.71 10.31
CA VAL A 316 -14.23 -13.36 11.29
C VAL A 316 -13.53 -14.51 12.03
N GLN A 317 -12.45 -15.04 11.48
CA GLN A 317 -11.72 -16.15 12.10
C GLN A 317 -10.75 -15.65 13.17
N LYS A 318 -10.91 -16.20 14.38
CA LYS A 318 -9.90 -16.09 15.43
C LYS A 318 -8.75 -17.04 15.10
N SER A 319 -7.53 -16.50 15.10
CA SER A 319 -6.33 -17.33 14.99
C SER A 319 -6.23 -18.27 16.19
N LEU A 320 -5.82 -19.52 15.96
CA LEU A 320 -5.51 -20.47 17.03
C LEU A 320 -4.23 -20.09 17.80
N PHE A 321 -3.33 -19.38 17.13
CA PHE A 321 -2.06 -18.90 17.66
C PHE A 321 -2.12 -17.37 17.84
N SER A 322 -1.43 -16.85 18.84
CA SER A 322 -1.33 -15.41 19.11
C SER A 322 -0.66 -14.64 17.97
N ASP A 323 0.36 -15.25 17.35
CA ASP A 323 1.08 -14.73 16.19
C ASP A 323 1.62 -15.87 15.30
N GLN A 324 2.28 -15.49 14.20
CA GLN A 324 2.85 -16.48 13.27
C GLN A 324 4.09 -17.20 13.84
N PHE A 325 4.81 -16.64 14.81
CA PHE A 325 5.97 -17.28 15.42
C PHE A 325 5.57 -18.41 16.34
N GLU A 326 4.51 -18.23 17.12
CA GLU A 326 3.94 -19.29 17.95
C GLU A 326 3.47 -20.46 17.05
N TRP A 327 2.85 -20.15 15.91
CA TRP A 327 2.49 -21.16 14.91
C TRP A 327 3.72 -21.89 14.33
N ILE A 328 4.78 -21.16 13.95
CA ILE A 328 6.02 -21.78 13.45
C ILE A 328 6.70 -22.63 14.53
N LYS A 329 6.78 -22.15 15.78
CA LYS A 329 7.31 -22.90 16.95
C LYS A 329 6.54 -24.20 17.14
N PHE A 330 5.21 -24.16 17.00
CA PHE A 330 4.36 -25.35 17.03
C PHE A 330 4.69 -26.32 15.89
N LEU A 331 4.83 -25.84 14.65
CA LEU A 331 5.15 -26.68 13.49
C LEU A 331 6.53 -27.33 13.60
N ILE A 332 7.54 -26.61 14.10
CA ILE A 332 8.88 -27.16 14.35
C ILE A 332 8.79 -28.32 15.35
N LYS A 333 8.09 -28.11 16.48
CA LYS A 333 7.87 -29.14 17.49
C LYS A 333 7.08 -30.35 16.95
N PHE A 334 6.11 -30.09 16.09
CA PHE A 334 5.34 -31.14 15.44
C PHE A 334 6.24 -31.98 14.52
N ALA A 335 6.98 -31.35 13.60
CA ALA A 335 7.85 -32.07 12.68
C ALA A 335 9.00 -32.80 13.39
N SER A 336 9.53 -32.27 14.50
CA SER A 336 10.60 -32.95 15.26
C SER A 336 10.13 -34.22 15.98
N THR A 337 8.83 -34.32 16.30
CA THR A 337 8.23 -35.50 16.93
C THR A 337 7.56 -36.45 15.92
N ASN A 338 7.44 -36.07 14.65
CA ASN A 338 6.82 -36.84 13.57
C ASN A 338 7.77 -36.87 12.34
N PRO A 339 8.80 -37.74 12.36
CA PRO A 339 9.90 -37.75 11.38
C PRO A 339 9.46 -38.12 9.95
N GLU A 340 8.23 -38.61 9.76
CA GLU A 340 7.61 -38.79 8.45
C GLU A 340 7.27 -37.45 7.77
N TYR A 341 7.31 -36.33 8.49
CA TYR A 341 7.13 -34.99 7.94
C TYR A 341 8.45 -34.21 7.90
N HIS A 342 8.68 -33.52 6.79
CA HIS A 342 9.75 -32.55 6.63
C HIS A 342 9.15 -31.15 6.50
N LEU A 343 9.49 -30.26 7.43
CA LEU A 343 9.00 -28.88 7.44
C LEU A 343 9.91 -27.96 6.60
N ILE A 344 9.32 -27.26 5.63
CA ILE A 344 9.94 -26.16 4.92
C ILE A 344 9.24 -24.87 5.34
N VAL A 345 9.99 -23.96 5.93
CA VAL A 345 9.51 -22.60 6.24
C VAL A 345 9.95 -21.66 5.13
N ARG A 346 8.99 -21.10 4.39
CA ARG A 346 9.23 -20.11 3.34
C ARG A 346 8.97 -18.71 3.90
N LEU A 347 10.04 -17.95 4.06
CA LEU A 347 9.98 -16.57 4.55
C LEU A 347 9.37 -15.63 3.50
N HIS A 348 8.69 -14.58 3.98
CA HIS A 348 8.14 -13.56 3.10
C HIS A 348 9.29 -12.78 2.41
N PRO A 349 9.22 -12.46 1.11
CA PRO A 349 10.33 -11.80 0.40
C PRO A 349 10.75 -10.46 0.99
N ARG A 350 9.83 -9.72 1.62
CA ARG A 350 10.13 -8.45 2.29
C ARG A 350 10.91 -8.61 3.58
N MET A 351 11.06 -9.83 4.12
CA MET A 351 11.89 -10.06 5.30
C MET A 351 13.39 -9.92 4.97
N PHE A 352 13.77 -10.10 3.70
CA PHE A 352 15.15 -9.92 3.22
C PHE A 352 15.33 -8.61 2.44
N PRO A 353 16.57 -8.17 2.22
CA PRO A 353 16.88 -7.16 1.22
C PRO A 353 16.27 -7.55 -0.13
N ASN A 354 15.57 -6.62 -0.78
CA ASN A 354 14.90 -6.85 -2.06
C ASN A 354 15.28 -5.74 -3.06
N LYS A 355 14.70 -5.76 -4.27
CA LYS A 355 15.03 -4.80 -5.34
C LYS A 355 14.75 -3.33 -4.98
N ARG A 356 13.91 -3.07 -3.97
CA ARG A 356 13.47 -1.73 -3.55
C ARG A 356 14.09 -1.32 -2.22
N GLU A 357 14.11 -2.21 -1.24
CA GLU A 357 14.64 -1.93 0.10
C GLU A 357 15.80 -2.87 0.45
N GLN A 358 16.97 -2.31 0.79
CA GLN A 358 18.17 -3.09 1.16
C GLN A 358 18.23 -3.49 2.65
N LYS A 359 17.18 -3.20 3.43
CA LYS A 359 17.11 -3.51 4.87
C LYS A 359 16.69 -4.96 5.10
N MET A 360 17.21 -5.61 6.13
CA MET A 360 16.71 -6.91 6.60
C MET A 360 15.68 -6.68 7.70
N SER A 361 14.61 -7.48 7.72
CA SER A 361 13.63 -7.43 8.82
C SER A 361 14.27 -7.97 10.11
N PRO A 362 14.04 -7.33 11.28
CA PRO A 362 14.56 -7.80 12.56
C PRO A 362 14.09 -9.23 12.90
N VAL A 363 12.95 -9.62 12.35
CA VAL A 363 12.35 -10.95 12.53
C VAL A 363 13.24 -12.10 12.03
N VAL A 364 14.06 -11.87 11.00
CA VAL A 364 14.90 -12.93 10.42
C VAL A 364 15.85 -13.52 11.46
N ALA A 365 16.34 -12.71 12.39
CA ALA A 365 17.22 -13.17 13.47
C ALA A 365 16.50 -14.17 14.40
N GLU A 366 15.27 -13.85 14.84
CA GLU A 366 14.47 -14.74 15.71
C GLU A 366 14.22 -16.10 15.03
N LEU A 367 13.94 -16.11 13.73
CA LEU A 367 13.74 -17.35 12.97
C LEU A 367 15.01 -18.18 12.82
N MET A 368 16.16 -17.52 12.68
CA MET A 368 17.45 -18.22 12.62
C MET A 368 17.82 -18.85 13.97
N GLU A 369 17.45 -18.21 15.09
CA GLU A 369 17.59 -18.80 16.42
C GLU A 369 16.69 -20.03 16.58
N LEU A 370 15.45 -19.99 16.09
CA LEU A 370 14.53 -21.13 16.10
C LEU A 370 15.01 -22.32 15.26
N LYS A 371 15.79 -22.08 14.21
CA LYS A 371 16.41 -23.16 13.43
C LYS A 371 17.52 -23.88 14.21
N ALA A 372 18.13 -23.21 15.19
CA ALA A 372 19.22 -23.78 15.98
C ALA A 372 18.73 -24.66 17.14
N THR A 373 17.44 -24.62 17.47
CA THR A 373 16.76 -25.47 18.47
C THR A 373 16.11 -26.67 17.82
#